data_AF-A0A803PVN9-F1
#
_entry.id   AF-A0A803PVN9-F1
#
_cell.length_a   1.000
_cell.length_b   1.000
_cell.length_c   1.000
_cell.angle_alpha   90.00
_cell.angle_beta   90.00
_cell.angle_gamma   90.00
#
_symmetry.space_group_name_H-M   'P 1'
#
loop_
_entity.id
_entity.type
_entity.pdbx_description
1 polymer ?
#
loop_
_entity_poly.entity_id
_entity_poly.type
_entity_poly.pdbx_seq_one_letter_code
_entity_poly.pdbx_strand_id
1 'polypeptide(L)'
;MDQAMEVVLVGHSAGGLSLTDAIHKYGEKIHVAVYVAANMLKYGFSTDQDRKDGEPDLSEYGDVSELIYGLGADQPPTSVIIKPQFQRMLMYNTSPIEAKSVRPRPVQIFILSQGAGHENRAH
;
A
#
# COMPACT_ATOMS: atom_id res chain seq x y z
N MET A 1 18.65 33.54 -0.35
CA MET A 1 17.77 32.79 0.57
C MET A 1 17.26 31.61 -0.23
N ASP A 2 17.74 30.40 0.05
CA ASP A 2 17.13 29.19 -0.50
C ASP A 2 15.76 29.03 0.16
N GLN A 3 14.68 29.01 -0.63
CA GLN A 3 13.39 28.60 -0.11
C GLN A 3 13.43 27.08 0.06
N ALA A 4 13.24 26.60 1.30
CA ALA A 4 13.05 25.19 1.54
C ALA A 4 11.82 24.71 0.74
N MET A 5 12.04 23.80 -0.22
CA MET A 5 10.99 23.31 -1.10
C MET A 5 10.23 22.20 -0.38
N GLU A 6 9.00 22.50 0.04
CA GLU A 6 8.10 21.51 0.64
C GLU A 6 7.16 20.90 -0.42
N VAL A 7 6.71 19.68 -0.18
CA VAL A 7 5.79 18.96 -1.08
C VAL A 7 4.46 18.65 -0.41
N VAL A 8 3.40 18.54 -1.21
CA VAL A 8 2.16 17.89 -0.80
C VAL A 8 2.23 16.43 -1.25
N LEU A 9 2.11 15.50 -0.30
CA LEU A 9 2.22 14.07 -0.58
C LEU A 9 0.84 13.42 -0.45
N VAL A 10 0.43 12.70 -1.48
CA VAL A 10 -0.89 12.05 -1.56
C VAL A 10 -0.72 10.55 -1.68
N GLY A 11 -1.27 9.81 -0.73
CA GLY A 11 -1.26 8.34 -0.69
C GLY A 11 -2.65 7.80 -0.94
N HIS A 12 -2.76 6.79 -1.82
CA HIS A 12 -4.01 6.08 -2.11
C HIS A 12 -3.89 4.60 -1.76
N SER A 13 -4.91 4.02 -1.12
CA SER A 13 -4.92 2.59 -0.73
C SER A 13 -3.65 2.22 0.08
N ALA A 14 -2.99 1.12 -0.31
CA ALA A 14 -1.68 0.69 0.14
C ALA A 14 -0.60 1.81 0.21
N GLY A 15 -0.71 2.83 -0.65
CA GLY A 15 0.21 3.96 -0.67
C GLY A 15 0.19 4.81 0.61
N GLY A 16 -0.83 4.68 1.46
CA GLY A 16 -0.86 5.30 2.79
C GLY A 16 0.27 4.82 3.71
N LEU A 17 0.78 3.60 3.52
CA LEU A 17 1.93 3.10 4.28
C LEU A 17 3.24 3.77 3.85
N SER A 18 3.47 3.94 2.55
CA SER A 18 4.58 4.77 2.06
C SER A 18 4.48 6.21 2.56
N LEU A 19 3.25 6.75 2.58
CA LEU A 19 3.01 8.10 3.07
C LEU A 19 3.39 8.24 4.54
N THR A 20 2.97 7.28 5.37
CA THR A 20 3.32 7.22 6.80
C THR A 20 4.83 7.09 7.01
N ASP A 21 5.51 6.22 6.25
CA ASP A 21 6.96 6.05 6.32
C ASP A 21 7.70 7.35 5.91
N ALA A 22 7.25 8.01 4.86
CA ALA A 22 7.80 9.29 4.40
C ALA A 22 7.62 10.40 5.45
N ILE A 23 6.47 10.46 6.14
CA ILE A 23 6.23 11.42 7.22
C ILE A 23 7.22 11.23 8.36
N HIS A 24 7.50 9.99 8.76
CA HIS A 24 8.48 9.74 9.82
C HIS A 24 9.92 10.11 9.42
N LYS A 25 10.28 9.93 8.14
CA LYS A 25 11.65 10.16 7.65
C LYS A 25 11.93 11.58 7.21
N TYR A 26 10.93 12.28 6.67
CA TYR A 26 11.09 13.54 5.94
C TYR A 26 9.98 14.56 6.26
N GLY A 27 9.40 14.50 7.46
CA GLY A 27 8.29 15.36 7.86
C GLY A 27 8.58 16.85 7.66
N GLU A 28 9.84 17.28 7.79
CA GLU A 28 10.29 18.65 7.57
C GLU A 28 10.22 19.13 6.11
N LYS A 29 10.01 18.21 5.16
CA LYS A 29 9.88 18.50 3.71
C LYS A 29 8.45 18.35 3.22
N ILE A 30 7.51 17.98 4.10
CA ILE A 30 6.12 17.69 3.74
C ILE A 30 5.24 18.79 4.31
N HIS A 31 4.68 19.59 3.41
CA HIS A 31 3.75 20.66 3.79
C HIS A 31 2.42 20.07 4.29
N VAL A 32 1.87 19.11 3.54
CA VAL A 32 0.61 18.42 3.83
C VAL A 32 0.69 16.98 3.34
N ALA A 33 0.16 16.04 4.12
CA ALA A 33 -0.06 14.65 3.73
C ALA A 33 -1.55 14.35 3.59
N VAL A 34 -1.97 13.80 2.44
CA VAL A 34 -3.37 13.47 2.15
C VAL A 34 -3.53 11.97 1.94
N TYR A 35 -4.42 11.36 2.72
CA TYR A 35 -4.78 9.95 2.63
C TYR A 35 -6.12 9.81 1.87
N VAL A 36 -6.11 9.14 0.72
CA VAL A 36 -7.30 8.93 -0.11
C VAL A 36 -7.64 7.45 -0.13
N ALA A 37 -8.70 7.04 0.57
CA ALA A 37 -9.06 5.62 0.71
C ALA A 37 -7.82 4.74 1.04
N ALA A 38 -6.98 5.24 1.94
CA ALA A 38 -5.62 4.75 2.15
C ALA A 38 -5.39 4.26 3.59
N ASN A 39 -4.40 3.40 3.77
CA ASN A 39 -3.98 2.94 5.08
C ASN A 39 -3.41 4.11 5.89
N MET A 40 -4.11 4.52 6.95
CA MET A 40 -3.68 5.58 7.87
C MET A 40 -3.32 4.97 9.22
N LEU A 41 -2.29 4.12 9.23
CA LEU A 41 -1.82 3.40 10.42
C LEU A 41 -0.57 4.10 10.95
N LYS A 42 -0.56 4.49 12.23
CA LYS A 42 0.51 5.31 12.81
C LYS A 42 1.91 4.69 12.65
N TYR A 43 2.03 3.37 12.73
CA TYR A 43 3.31 2.67 12.60
C TYR A 43 3.26 1.57 11.51
N GLY A 44 2.36 1.73 10.53
CA GLY A 44 2.07 0.67 9.56
C GLY A 44 1.50 -0.59 10.22
N PHE A 45 1.68 -1.75 9.57
CA PHE A 45 1.23 -3.04 10.08
C PHE A 45 2.18 -3.57 11.16
N SER A 46 2.05 -3.06 12.40
CA SER A 46 2.86 -3.47 13.54
C SER A 46 2.18 -4.53 14.41
N THR A 47 0.86 -4.57 14.42
CA THR A 47 0.05 -5.47 15.25
C THR A 47 -0.99 -6.23 14.42
N ASP A 48 -1.54 -7.30 15.00
CA ASP A 48 -2.68 -8.01 14.39
C ASP A 48 -3.91 -7.13 14.23
N GLN A 49 -4.08 -6.14 15.11
CA GLN A 49 -5.18 -5.19 14.99
C GLN A 49 -4.97 -4.26 13.79
N ASP A 50 -3.75 -3.80 13.55
CA ASP A 50 -3.44 -3.00 12.35
C ASP A 50 -3.78 -3.76 11.07
N ARG A 51 -3.53 -5.08 11.03
CA ARG A 51 -3.89 -5.95 9.89
C ARG A 51 -5.41 -5.99 9.68
N LYS A 52 -6.19 -6.13 10.77
CA LYS A 52 -7.66 -6.10 10.70
C LYS A 52 -8.19 -4.75 10.24
N ASP A 53 -7.54 -3.66 10.65
CA ASP A 53 -7.99 -2.30 10.34
C ASP A 53 -7.54 -1.85 8.95
N GLY A 54 -6.45 -2.41 8.41
CA GLY A 54 -5.84 -1.95 7.16
C GLY A 54 -5.94 -2.91 5.96
N GLU A 55 -6.13 -4.21 6.18
CA GLU A 55 -6.33 -5.14 5.06
C GLU A 55 -7.78 -5.07 4.57
N PRO A 56 -8.01 -4.94 3.25
CA PRO A 56 -9.37 -4.96 2.71
C PRO A 56 -10.00 -6.35 2.90
N ASP A 57 -11.24 -6.39 3.40
CA ASP A 57 -12.01 -7.62 3.46
C ASP A 57 -12.50 -8.00 2.07
N LEU A 58 -11.93 -9.08 1.53
CA LEU A 58 -12.27 -9.64 0.23
C LEU A 58 -12.82 -11.07 0.35
N SER A 59 -13.21 -11.49 1.55
CA SER A 59 -13.64 -12.86 1.85
C SER A 59 -14.84 -13.32 1.01
N GLU A 60 -15.75 -12.40 0.66
CA GLU A 60 -16.89 -12.64 -0.23
C GLU A 60 -16.49 -13.12 -1.63
N TYR A 61 -15.32 -12.68 -2.12
CA TYR A 61 -14.92 -12.86 -3.51
C TYR A 61 -14.00 -14.06 -3.74
N GLY A 62 -13.58 -14.74 -2.66
CA GLY A 62 -12.66 -15.87 -2.71
C GLY A 62 -11.24 -15.45 -3.15
N ASP A 63 -10.64 -16.27 -4.01
CA ASP A 63 -9.27 -16.03 -4.48
C ASP A 63 -9.21 -15.01 -5.63
N VAL A 64 -9.09 -13.74 -5.25
CA VAL A 64 -9.14 -12.57 -6.15
C VAL A 64 -7.79 -12.11 -6.70
N SER A 65 -6.68 -12.65 -6.18
CA SER A 65 -5.35 -12.13 -6.45
C SER A 65 -4.31 -13.22 -6.60
N GLU A 66 -3.31 -12.99 -7.45
CA GLU A 66 -2.15 -13.86 -7.55
C GLU A 66 -0.96 -13.24 -6.82
N LEU A 67 -0.33 -14.03 -5.96
CA LEU A 67 0.91 -13.68 -5.30
C LEU A 67 2.09 -14.02 -6.20
N ILE A 68 3.04 -13.09 -6.30
CA ILE A 68 4.23 -13.23 -7.14
C ILE A 68 5.45 -13.33 -6.23
N TYR A 69 6.21 -14.40 -6.43
CA TYR A 69 7.36 -14.80 -5.62
C TYR A 69 8.68 -14.46 -6.32
N GLY A 70 8.95 -13.16 -6.49
CA GLY A 70 10.09 -12.68 -7.27
C GLY A 70 11.47 -13.05 -6.70
N LEU A 71 11.55 -13.48 -5.44
CA LEU A 71 12.79 -13.92 -4.78
C LEU A 71 12.90 -15.45 -4.64
N GLY A 72 11.96 -16.21 -5.20
CA GLY A 72 11.90 -17.67 -5.11
C GLY A 72 10.64 -18.16 -4.39
N ALA A 73 10.22 -19.40 -4.70
CA ALA A 73 8.96 -19.96 -4.22
C ALA A 73 8.89 -20.14 -2.69
N ASP A 74 10.04 -20.35 -2.04
CA ASP A 74 10.15 -20.52 -0.58
C ASP A 74 10.30 -19.18 0.16
N GLN A 75 10.31 -18.06 -0.56
CA GLN A 75 10.40 -16.71 0.03
C GLN A 75 9.01 -16.08 0.16
N PRO A 76 8.85 -15.03 0.99
CA PRO A 76 7.62 -14.25 1.01
C PRO A 76 7.29 -13.65 -0.37
N PRO A 77 5.99 -13.43 -0.68
CA PRO A 77 5.60 -12.82 -1.94
C PRO A 77 6.15 -11.39 -2.04
N THR A 78 6.69 -11.05 -3.21
CA THR A 78 7.27 -9.73 -3.50
C THR A 78 6.23 -8.76 -4.04
N SER A 79 5.19 -9.28 -4.67
CA SER A 79 4.13 -8.48 -5.27
C SER A 79 2.82 -9.26 -5.35
N VAL A 80 1.73 -8.52 -5.55
CA VAL A 80 0.38 -9.05 -5.72
C VAL A 80 -0.25 -8.46 -6.98
N ILE A 81 -1.03 -9.26 -7.70
CA ILE A 81 -1.79 -8.80 -8.86
C ILE A 81 -3.26 -9.22 -8.73
N ILE A 82 -4.19 -8.28 -8.86
CA ILE A 82 -5.63 -8.60 -8.89
C ILE A 82 -5.96 -9.26 -10.22
N LYS A 83 -6.60 -10.44 -10.17
CA LYS A 83 -6.91 -11.21 -11.37
C LYS A 83 -7.87 -10.42 -12.27
N PRO A 84 -7.73 -10.49 -13.61
CA PRO A 84 -8.46 -9.64 -14.55
C PRO A 84 -9.99 -9.62 -14.35
N GLN A 85 -10.59 -10.77 -14.02
CA GLN A 85 -12.03 -10.91 -13.80
C GLN A 85 -12.56 -10.11 -12.61
N PHE A 86 -11.72 -9.82 -11.61
CA PHE A 86 -12.12 -9.06 -10.42
C PHE A 86 -11.79 -7.57 -10.51
N GLN A 87 -10.96 -7.13 -11.46
CA GLN A 87 -10.50 -5.74 -11.53
C GLN A 87 -11.63 -4.73 -11.70
N ARG A 88 -12.61 -5.02 -12.57
CA ARG A 88 -13.75 -4.13 -12.71
C ARG A 88 -14.61 -4.10 -11.46
N MET A 89 -14.79 -5.22 -10.81
CA MET A 89 -15.64 -5.33 -9.62
C MET A 89 -15.01 -4.63 -8.41
N LEU A 90 -13.71 -4.82 -8.18
CA LEU A 90 -13.02 -4.36 -6.98
C LEU A 90 -12.37 -2.98 -7.13
N MET A 91 -11.88 -2.65 -8.33
CA MET A 91 -11.06 -1.42 -8.54
C MET A 91 -11.75 -0.38 -9.43
N TYR A 92 -12.54 -0.81 -10.42
CA TYR A 92 -13.07 0.08 -11.47
C TYR A 92 -14.61 0.02 -11.59
N ASN A 93 -15.32 -0.25 -10.50
CA ASN A 93 -16.77 -0.52 -10.53
C ASN A 93 -17.59 0.70 -10.96
N THR A 94 -17.14 1.90 -10.58
CA THR A 94 -17.73 3.20 -10.91
C THR A 94 -16.95 3.94 -12.00
N SER A 95 -15.90 3.32 -12.56
CA SER A 95 -15.08 3.94 -13.58
C SER A 95 -15.72 3.84 -14.98
N PRO A 96 -15.39 4.77 -15.90
CA PRO A 96 -15.78 4.69 -17.31
C PRO A 96 -15.41 3.35 -17.94
N ILE A 97 -16.08 2.99 -19.04
CA ILE A 97 -15.88 1.69 -19.69
C ILE A 97 -14.48 1.55 -20.29
N GLU A 98 -13.85 2.66 -20.67
CA GLU A 98 -12.50 2.76 -21.19
C GLU A 98 -11.44 2.32 -20.17
N ALA A 99 -11.75 2.39 -18.87
CA ALA A 99 -10.88 1.89 -17.81
C ALA A 99 -10.72 0.36 -17.83
N LYS A 100 -11.60 -0.38 -18.53
CA LYS A 100 -11.47 -1.84 -18.71
C LYS A 100 -10.21 -2.25 -19.48
N SER A 101 -9.61 -1.34 -20.26
CA SER A 101 -8.40 -1.61 -21.03
C SER A 101 -7.11 -1.48 -20.22
N VAL A 102 -7.20 -1.09 -18.94
CA VAL A 102 -6.04 -1.00 -18.06
C VAL A 102 -5.54 -2.41 -17.77
N ARG A 103 -4.32 -2.72 -18.22
CA ARG A 103 -3.70 -4.01 -17.95
C ARG A 103 -3.36 -4.15 -16.46
N PRO A 104 -3.64 -5.32 -15.84
CA PRO A 104 -3.14 -5.66 -14.51
C PRO A 104 -1.64 -5.36 -14.39
N ARG A 105 -1.24 -4.70 -13.30
CA ARG A 105 0.17 -4.54 -12.96
C ARG A 105 0.39 -5.07 -11.54
N PRO A 106 1.47 -5.82 -11.30
CA PRO A 106 1.85 -6.20 -9.95
C PRO A 106 2.09 -4.97 -9.07
N VAL A 107 1.52 -4.96 -7.88
CA VAL A 107 1.83 -3.99 -6.82
C VAL A 107 2.88 -4.61 -5.91
N GLN A 108 3.97 -3.89 -5.63
CA GLN A 108 5.05 -4.39 -4.77
C GLN A 108 4.65 -4.38 -3.29
N ILE A 109 4.85 -5.51 -2.61
CA ILE A 109 4.52 -5.67 -1.19
C ILE A 109 5.60 -5.03 -0.28
N PHE A 110 6.81 -4.77 -0.80
CA PHE A 110 7.89 -4.12 -0.03
C PHE A 110 7.54 -2.71 0.50
N ILE A 111 6.55 -2.06 -0.11
CA ILE A 111 5.97 -0.80 0.39
C ILE A 111 5.13 -1.00 1.66
N LEU A 112 4.71 -2.23 1.95
CA LEU A 112 3.85 -2.60 3.08
C LEU A 112 4.59 -3.30 4.24
N SER A 113 5.79 -3.84 4.02
CA SER A 113 6.49 -4.69 4.99
C SER A 113 7.52 -3.97 5.88
N GLN A 114 7.81 -2.68 5.66
CA GLN A 114 8.76 -1.91 6.48
C GLN A 114 8.26 -1.62 7.92
N GLY A 115 7.10 -2.13 8.33
CA GLY A 115 6.62 -2.06 9.72
C GLY A 115 7.16 -3.16 10.65
N ALA A 116 7.82 -4.21 10.14
CA ALA A 116 8.17 -5.40 10.92
C ALA A 116 9.66 -5.49 11.33
N GLY A 117 10.35 -4.36 11.51
CA GLY A 117 11.81 -4.34 11.67
C GLY A 117 12.39 -3.42 12.75
N HIS A 118 11.60 -2.89 13.67
CA HIS A 118 12.09 -1.96 14.71
C HIS A 118 11.91 -2.45 16.16
N GLU A 119 11.99 -3.77 16.38
CA GLU A 119 12.20 -4.35 17.71
C GLU A 119 13.52 -5.12 17.76
N ASN A 120 14.64 -4.39 17.95
CA ASN A 120 15.81 -4.81 18.75
C ASN A 120 16.98 -3.85 18.54
N ARG A 121 16.88 -2.64 19.08
CA ARG A 121 18.05 -1.83 19.49
C ARG A 121 17.69 -0.98 20.71
N ALA A 122 17.52 -1.64 21.85
CA ALA A 122 17.72 -1.04 23.15
C ALA A 122 17.98 -2.18 24.15
N HIS A 123 19.26 -2.45 24.41
CA HIS A 123 19.87 -2.68 25.73
C HIS A 123 21.38 -2.88 25.55
#